data_AF-A0A524M7U4-F1
#
_entry.id   AF-A0A524M7U4-F1
#
_cell.length_a   1.000
_cell.length_b   1.000
_cell.length_c   1.000
_cell.angle_alpha   90.00
_cell.angle_beta   90.00
_cell.angle_gamma   90.00
#
_symmetry.space_group_name_H-M   'P 1'
#
loop_
_entity.id
_entity.type
_entity.pdbx_description
1 polymer ?
#
loop_
_entity_poly.entity_id
_entity_poly.type
_entity_poly.pdbx_seq_one_letter_code
_entity_poly.pdbx_strand_id
1 'polypeptide(L)' 'MDEAPEISLTEHQRYWLKHVRACEASGKRITEYATEHGLEVRAMYDGKRALVKKGMLPRTRATRFQRARVADPVMG' A
#
# COMPACT_ATOMS: atom_id res chain seq x y z
N MET A 1 -17.08 -8.09 -20.27
CA MET A 1 -15.74 -8.57 -19.92
C MET A 1 -14.95 -7.35 -19.55
N ASP A 2 -14.96 -7.00 -18.27
CA ASP A 2 -14.21 -5.89 -17.71
C ASP A 2 -12.76 -6.33 -17.61
N GLU A 3 -12.03 -6.16 -18.71
CA GLU A 3 -10.58 -6.34 -18.77
C GLU A 3 -9.95 -5.22 -17.95
N ALA A 4 -9.87 -5.43 -16.64
CA ALA A 4 -8.99 -4.66 -15.78
C ALA A 4 -7.59 -4.76 -16.41
N PRO A 5 -6.95 -3.65 -16.77
CA PRO A 5 -5.72 -3.68 -17.54
C PRO A 5 -4.75 -4.54 -16.76
N GLU A 6 -4.29 -5.62 -17.38
CA GLU A 6 -3.18 -6.43 -16.90
C GLU A 6 -1.95 -5.52 -16.95
N ILE A 7 -1.81 -4.69 -15.93
CA ILE A 7 -0.69 -3.78 -15.78
C ILE A 7 0.49 -4.70 -15.53
N SER A 8 1.18 -5.06 -16.62
CA SER A 8 2.35 -5.93 -16.62
C SER A 8 3.38 -5.36 -15.65
N LEU A 9 3.29 -5.82 -14.41
CA LEU A 9 4.22 -5.51 -13.34
C LEU A 9 5.53 -6.17 -13.73
N THR A 10 6.61 -5.39 -13.76
CA THR A 10 7.93 -5.96 -13.89
C THR A 10 8.20 -6.86 -12.68
N GLU A 11 9.07 -7.87 -12.82
CA GLU A 11 9.37 -8.81 -11.73
C GLU A 11 9.76 -8.07 -10.44
N HIS A 12 10.54 -7.00 -10.58
CA HIS A 12 10.94 -6.14 -9.48
C HIS A 12 9.73 -5.43 -8.82
N GLN A 13 8.75 -4.97 -9.60
CA GLN A 13 7.53 -4.36 -9.05
C GLN A 13 6.64 -5.39 -8.35
N ARG A 14 6.52 -6.61 -8.90
CA ARG A 14 5.75 -7.70 -8.29
C ARG A 14 6.39 -8.16 -6.97
N TYR A 15 7.72 -8.21 -6.93
CA TYR A 15 8.50 -8.46 -5.72
C TYR A 15 8.16 -7.44 -4.62
N TRP A 16 8.26 -6.13 -4.94
CA TRP A 16 7.92 -5.08 -3.97
C TRP A 16 6.45 -5.10 -3.57
N LEU A 17 5.53 -5.36 -4.49
CA LEU A 17 4.11 -5.43 -4.19
C LEU A 17 3.81 -6.55 -3.18
N LYS A 18 4.46 -7.71 -3.31
CA LYS A 18 4.35 -8.82 -2.37
C LYS A 18 4.81 -8.40 -0.96
N HIS A 19 5.97 -7.75 -0.87
CA HIS A 19 6.51 -7.27 0.41
C HIS A 19 5.68 -6.17 1.05
N VAL A 20 5.19 -5.20 0.26
CA VAL A 20 4.31 -4.14 0.77
C VAL A 20 3.01 -4.72 1.31
N ARG A 21 2.38 -5.65 0.59
CA ARG A 21 1.16 -6.34 1.07
C ARG A 21 1.43 -7.17 2.33
N ALA A 22 2.55 -7.89 2.39
CA ALA A 22 2.93 -8.65 3.57
C ALA A 22 3.20 -7.75 4.79
N CYS A 23 3.81 -6.58 4.57
CA CYS A 23 4.01 -5.56 5.61
C CYS A 23 2.68 -5.00 6.12
N GLU A 24 1.74 -4.66 5.22
CA GLU A 24 0.40 -4.18 5.59
C GLU A 24 -0.40 -5.26 6.34
N ALA A 25 -0.38 -6.51 5.87
CA ALA A 25 -1.04 -7.63 6.53
C ALA A 25 -0.44 -7.94 7.91
N SER A 26 0.86 -7.71 8.09
CA SER A 26 1.52 -7.87 9.39
C SER A 26 1.21 -6.73 10.36
N GLY A 27 0.66 -5.60 9.89
CA GLY A 27 0.45 -4.39 10.69
C GLY A 27 1.74 -3.72 11.18
N LYS A 28 2.90 -4.18 10.71
CA LYS A 28 4.22 -3.69 11.12
C LYS A 28 4.59 -2.45 10.33
N ARG A 29 5.46 -1.61 10.89
CA ARG A 29 6.03 -0.49 10.14
C ARG A 29 6.99 -1.03 9.08
N ILE A 30 7.08 -0.30 7.96
CA ILE A 30 8.01 -0.59 6.84
C ILE A 30 9.45 -0.79 7.34
N THR A 31 9.89 -0.01 8.32
CA THR A 31 11.22 -0.13 8.94
C THR A 31 11.40 -1.45 9.67
N GLU A 32 10.43 -1.85 10.49
CA GLU A 32 10.48 -3.09 11.28
C GLU A 32 10.45 -4.31 10.36
N TYR A 33 9.51 -4.31 9.40
CA TYR A 33 9.39 -5.37 8.40
C TYR A 33 10.68 -5.49 7.56
N ALA A 34 11.26 -4.37 7.15
CA ALA A 34 12.50 -4.39 6.37
C ALA A 34 13.66 -4.98 7.18
N THR A 35 13.83 -4.57 8.44
CA THR A 35 14.87 -5.13 9.32
C THR A 35 14.67 -6.64 9.56
N GLU A 36 13.45 -7.10 9.82
CA GLU A 36 13.16 -8.53 10.03
C GLU A 36 13.41 -9.39 8.78
N HIS A 37 13.13 -8.85 7.60
CA HIS A 37 13.30 -9.55 6.33
C HIS A 37 14.66 -9.29 5.65
N GLY A 38 15.56 -8.56 6.30
CA GLY A 38 16.89 -8.21 5.75
C GLY A 38 16.83 -7.32 4.51
N LEU A 39 15.74 -6.57 4.35
CA LEU A 39 15.53 -5.64 3.24
C LEU A 39 16.06 -4.25 3.60
N GLU A 40 16.52 -3.52 2.58
CA GLU A 40 16.86 -2.12 2.77
C GLU A 40 15.57 -1.28 2.88
N VAL A 41 15.43 -0.55 3.99
CA VAL A 41 14.28 0.35 4.24
C VAL A 41 14.07 1.32 3.08
N ARG A 42 15.17 1.87 2.54
CA ARG A 42 15.13 2.85 1.45
C ARG A 42 14.69 2.21 0.14
N ALA A 43 15.17 1.01 -0.19
CA ALA A 43 14.68 0.22 -1.32
C ALA A 43 13.16 -0.07 -1.20
N MET A 44 12.66 -0.33 0.01
CA MET A 44 11.22 -0.54 0.22
C MET A 44 10.39 0.71 -0.05
N TYR A 45 10.87 1.90 0.35
CA TYR A 45 10.24 3.17 -0.01
C TYR A 45 10.30 3.47 -1.51
N ASP A 46 11.40 3.11 -2.17
CA ASP A 46 11.58 3.33 -3.61
C ASP A 46 10.64 2.42 -4.43
N GLY A 47 10.58 1.13 -4.09
CA GLY A 47 9.63 0.17 -4.66
C GLY A 47 8.19 0.61 -4.45
N LYS A 48 7.83 1.07 -3.24
CA LYS A 48 6.51 1.64 -2.95
C LYS A 48 6.22 2.89 -3.80
N ARG A 49 7.19 3.80 -3.97
CA ARG A 49 7.05 4.98 -4.83
C ARG A 49 6.81 4.61 -6.29
N ALA A 50 7.54 3.62 -6.81
CA ALA A 50 7.36 3.12 -8.17
C ALA A 50 5.94 2.54 -8.37
N LEU A 51 5.43 1.80 -7.38
CA LEU A 51 4.06 1.26 -7.40
C LEU A 51 3.00 2.36 -7.34
N VAL A 52 3.17 3.38 -6.48
CA VAL A 52 2.26 4.53 -6.41
C VAL A 52 2.27 5.34 -7.71
N LYS A 53 3.44 5.57 -8.32
CA LYS A 53 3.56 6.28 -9.61
C LYS A 53 2.80 5.56 -10.73
N LYS A 54 2.74 4.22 -10.68
CA LYS A 54 1.99 3.39 -11.62
C LYS A 54 0.49 3.27 -11.30
N GLY A 55 0.04 3.81 -10.17
CA GLY A 55 -1.35 3.68 -9.70
C GLY A 55 -1.68 2.36 -9.01
N MET A 56 -0.69 1.51 -8.74
CA MET A 56 -0.85 0.18 -8.14
C MET A 56 -1.07 0.19 -6.63
N LEU A 57 -0.68 1.29 -5.97
CA LEU A 57 -0.93 1.50 -4.55
C LEU A 57 -1.61 2.83 -4.33
N PRO A 58 -2.59 2.90 -3.41
CA PRO A 58 -3.12 4.17 -2.96
C PRO A 58 -1.96 4.97 -2.37
N ARG A 59 -1.80 6.20 -2.86
CA ARG A 59 -0.76 7.10 -2.38
C ARG A 59 -0.92 7.20 -0.87
N THR A 60 0.01 6.60 -0.13
CA THR A 60 0.00 6.57 1.34
C THR A 60 0.40 7.95 1.87
N ARG A 61 -0.38 8.98 1.54
CA ARG A 61 -0.64 10.02 2.50
C ARG A 61 -1.70 9.43 3.38
N ALA A 62 -1.34 9.10 4.61
CA ALA A 62 -2.34 9.09 5.67
C ALA A 62 -3.01 10.45 5.61
N THR A 63 -4.19 10.53 4.97
CA THR A 63 -5.05 11.69 5.10
C THR A 63 -5.38 11.70 6.58
N ARG A 64 -4.70 12.56 7.34
CA ARG A 64 -4.86 12.68 8.81
C ARG A 64 -6.27 13.14 9.21
N PHE A 65 -7.15 13.30 8.22
CA PHE A 65 -8.53 13.73 8.34
C PHE A 65 -9.39 12.84 7.43
N GLN A 66 -10.03 11.84 8.01
CA GLN A 66 -11.12 11.12 7.35
C GLN A 66 -12.43 11.84 7.66
N ARG A 67 -13.29 12.06 6.65
CA ARG A 67 -14.64 12.61 6.87
C ARG A 67 -15.43 11.60 7.69
N ALA A 68 -15.74 11.95 8.95
CA ALA A 68 -16.71 11.20 9.74
C ALA A 68 -18.10 11.38 9.12
N ARG A 69 -18.78 10.30 8.78
CA ARG A 69 -20.22 10.31 8.51
C ARG A 69 -20.93 10.30 9.85
N VAL A 70 -21.65 11.37 10.16
CA VAL A 70 -22.60 11.41 11.28
C VAL A 70 -23.72 10.42 10.92
N ALA A 71 -23.91 9.41 11.75
CA ALA A 71 -25.10 8.58 11.69
C ALA A 71 -26.28 9.45 12.13
N ASP A 72 -27.27 9.57 11.26
CA ASP A 72 -28.51 10.28 11.54
C ASP A 72 -29.19 9.60 12.75
N PRO A 73 -29.57 10.34 13.80
CA PRO A 73 -30.31 9.74 14.90
C PRO A 73 -31.69 9.35 14.37
N VAL A 74 -31.93 8.04 14.31
CA VAL A 74 -33.25 7.47 14.09
C VAL A 74 -34.24 8.13 15.07
N MET A 75 -35.13 8.97 14.54
CA MET A 75 -36.25 9.53 15.28
C MET A 75 -37.40 8.55 15.09
N GLY A 76 -37.80 7.91 16.20
CA GLY A 76 -39.01 7.10 16.31
C GLY A 76 -40.27 7.95 16.40
#